data_AF-A0A7K3AI35-F1
#
_entry.id   AF-A0A7K3AI35-F1
#
_cell.length_a   1.000
_cell.length_b   1.000
_cell.length_c   1.000
_cell.angle_alpha   90.00
_cell.angle_beta   90.00
_cell.angle_gamma   90.00
#
_symmetry.space_group_name_H-M   'P 1'
#
loop_
_entity.id
_entity.type
_entity.pdbx_description
1 polymer ?
#
loop_
_entity_poly.entity_id
_entity_poly.type
_entity_poly.pdbx_seq_one_letter_code
_entity_poly.pdbx_strand_id
1 'polypeptide(L)' 'MAWLKLAYALIKAGAKYGTKFSKWVWANKSTIMKWSSAGYTVAEIVLFIARAIGAA' A
#
# COMPACT_ATOMS: atom_id res chain seq x y z
N MET A 1 -4.70 -1.19 15.88
CA MET A 1 -3.35 -1.78 15.74
C MET A 1 -3.08 -2.44 14.38
N ALA A 2 -4.04 -3.15 13.77
CA ALA A 2 -3.85 -3.84 12.48
C ALA A 2 -3.46 -2.92 11.30
N TRP A 3 -4.07 -1.73 11.20
CA TRP A 3 -3.75 -0.75 10.15
C TRP A 3 -2.27 -0.34 10.12
N LEU A 4 -1.71 0.02 11.27
CA LEU A 4 -0.31 0.47 11.34
C LEU A 4 0.64 -0.63 10.89
N LYS A 5 0.41 -1.88 11.31
CA LYS A 5 1.21 -3.04 10.87
C LYS A 5 1.13 -3.24 9.36
N LEU A 6 -0.06 -3.14 8.78
CA LEU A 6 -0.27 -3.28 7.34
C LEU A 6 0.39 -2.13 6.55
N ALA A 7 0.20 -0.89 6.97
CA ALA A 7 0.81 0.28 6.34
C ALA A 7 2.34 0.17 6.33
N TYR A 8 2.96 -0.27 7.43
CA TYR A 8 4.40 -0.51 7.48
C TYR A 8 4.84 -1.63 6.54
N ALA A 9 4.09 -2.74 6.46
CA ALA A 9 4.40 -3.82 5.54
C ALA A 9 4.37 -3.35 4.08
N LEU A 10 3.36 -2.55 3.71
CA LEU A 10 3.24 -1.96 2.38
C LEU A 10 4.36 -0.97 2.08
N ILE A 11 4.67 -0.06 3.00
CA ILE A 11 5.75 0.92 2.82
C ILE A 11 7.10 0.22 2.69
N LYS A 12 7.34 -0.83 3.48
CA LYS A 12 8.57 -1.64 3.39
C LYS A 12 8.68 -2.35 2.05
N ALA A 13 7.60 -2.98 1.58
CA ALA A 13 7.58 -3.68 0.29
C ALA A 13 7.63 -2.72 -0.92
N GLY A 14 7.04 -1.53 -0.78
CA GLY A 14 7.01 -0.48 -1.80
C GLY A 14 8.12 0.57 -1.68
N ALA A 15 9.14 0.36 -0.84
CA ALA A 15 10.17 1.36 -0.55
C ALA A 15 10.91 1.85 -1.80
N LYS A 16 11.04 0.99 -2.83
CA LYS A 16 11.66 1.32 -4.13
C LYS A 16 10.93 2.45 -4.90
N TYR A 17 9.65 2.70 -4.59
CA TYR A 17 8.85 3.76 -5.20
C TYR A 17 8.93 5.10 -4.45
N GLY A 18 9.73 5.15 -3.37
CA GLY A 18 10.05 6.37 -2.63
C GLY A 18 8.88 7.00 -1.88
N THR A 19 9.03 8.29 -1.56
CA THR A 19 8.12 9.06 -0.70
C THR A 19 6.73 9.28 -1.30
N LYS A 20 6.57 9.19 -2.63
CA LYS A 20 5.24 9.26 -3.27
C LYS A 20 4.36 8.08 -2.86
N PHE A 21 4.96 6.89 -2.80
CA PHE A 21 4.27 5.67 -2.39
C PHE A 21 3.82 5.72 -0.93
N SER A 22 4.73 6.11 -0.02
CA SER A 22 4.38 6.19 1.41
C SER A 22 3.29 7.22 1.67
N LYS A 23 3.33 8.39 1.01
CA LYS A 23 2.25 9.38 1.07
C LYS A 23 0.92 8.82 0.57
N TRP A 24 0.95 8.08 -0.54
CA TRP A 24 -0.26 7.46 -1.09
C TRP A 24 -0.87 6.43 -0.13
N VAL A 25 -0.04 5.60 0.52
CA VAL A 25 -0.47 4.59 1.52
C VAL A 25 -1.21 5.26 2.68
N TRP A 26 -0.68 6.36 3.21
CA TRP A 26 -1.31 7.09 4.32
C TRP A 26 -2.60 7.82 3.89
N ALA A 27 -2.63 8.36 2.67
CA ALA A 27 -3.80 9.07 2.14
C ALA A 27 -4.98 8.12 1.81
N ASN A 28 -4.72 6.88 1.41
CA ASN A 28 -5.73 5.95 0.87
C ASN A 28 -6.06 4.78 1.82
N LYS A 29 -6.09 5.06 3.13
CA LYS A 29 -6.33 4.04 4.17
C LYS A 29 -7.57 3.18 3.94
N SER A 30 -8.71 3.80 3.61
CA SER A 30 -9.98 3.07 3.43
C SER A 30 -9.88 2.06 2.29
N THR A 31 -9.30 2.46 1.16
CA THR A 31 -9.10 1.61 -0.02
C THR A 31 -8.22 0.41 0.28
N ILE A 32 -7.08 0.63 0.94
CA ILE A 32 -6.14 -0.44 1.31
C ILE A 32 -6.78 -1.42 2.30
N MET A 33 -7.54 -0.92 3.27
CA MET A 33 -8.27 -1.77 4.21
C MET A 33 -9.33 -2.64 3.51
N LYS A 34 -10.01 -2.11 2.49
CA LYS A 34 -10.94 -2.90 1.66
C LYS A 34 -10.19 -4.00 0.90
N TRP A 35 -9.05 -3.69 0.29
CA TRP A 35 -8.24 -4.71 -0.38
C TRP A 35 -7.72 -5.79 0.58
N SER A 36 -7.22 -5.38 1.75
CA SER A 36 -6.81 -6.34 2.77
C SER A 36 -7.97 -7.22 3.26
N SER A 37 -9.18 -6.67 3.38
CA SER A 37 -10.37 -7.43 3.80
C SER A 37 -10.88 -8.37 2.69
N ALA A 38 -10.62 -8.02 1.42
CA ALA A 38 -10.90 -8.87 0.26
C ALA A 38 -9.88 -10.00 0.07
N GLY A 39 -8.87 -10.10 0.94
CA GLY A 39 -7.87 -11.17 0.91
C GLY A 39 -6.67 -10.93 -0.01
N TYR A 40 -6.54 -9.73 -0.58
CA TYR A 40 -5.35 -9.40 -1.38
C TYR A 40 -4.09 -9.41 -0.52
N THR A 41 -3.02 -9.96 -1.10
CA THR A 41 -1.71 -10.00 -0.47
C THR A 41 -1.03 -8.63 -0.46
N VAL A 42 -0.05 -8.46 0.43
CA VAL A 42 0.76 -7.23 0.48
C VAL A 42 1.40 -6.93 -0.87
N ALA A 43 1.89 -7.94 -1.60
CA ALA A 43 2.53 -7.77 -2.90
C ALA A 43 1.56 -7.26 -3.98
N GLU A 44 0.35 -7.80 -4.04
CA GLU A 44 -0.69 -7.33 -4.98
C GLU A 44 -1.09 -5.88 -4.67
N ILE A 45 -1.28 -5.56 -3.39
CA ILE A 45 -1.61 -4.20 -2.97
C ILE A 45 -0.47 -3.24 -3.36
N VAL A 46 0.79 -3.63 -3.18
CA VAL A 46 1.93 -2.81 -3.62
C VAL A 46 1.90 -2.58 -5.14
N LEU A 47 1.55 -3.57 -5.95
CA LEU A 47 1.41 -3.41 -7.40
C LEU A 47 0.26 -2.46 -7.76
N PHE A 48 -0.88 -2.55 -7.09
CA PHE A 48 -2.00 -1.62 -7.30
C PHE A 48 -1.62 -0.18 -6.96
N ILE A 49 -0.93 0.03 -5.83
CA ILE A 49 -0.45 1.34 -5.43
C ILE A 49 0.56 1.86 -6.46
N ALA A 50 1.52 1.03 -6.88
CA ALA A 50 2.55 1.41 -7.83
C ALA A 50 1.97 1.84 -9.19
N ARG A 51 0.93 1.12 -9.67
CA ARG A 51 0.17 1.51 -10.86
C ARG A 51 -0.60 2.81 -10.65
N ALA A 52 -1.22 3.00 -9.48
CA ALA A 52 -1.97 4.21 -9.16
C ALA A 52 -1.10 5.47 -9.09
N ILE A 53 0.18 5.33 -8.74
CA ILE A 53 1.15 6.45 -8.71
C ILE A 53 1.99 6.57 -9.99
N GLY A 54 1.77 5.72 -11.00
CA GLY A 54 2.52 5.71 -12.25
C GLY A 54 4.01 5.35 -12.10
N ALA A 55 4.35 4.50 -11.12
CA ALA A 55 5.74 4.08 -10.83
C ALA A 55 6.01 2.61 -11.19
N ALA A 56 5.04 1.91 -11.78
CA ALA A 56 5.12 0.53 -12.24
C ALA A 56 4.83 0.42 -13.73
#